data_AF-A0A0L1ISV9-F1
#
_entry.id   AF-A0A0L1ISV9-F1
#
_cell.length_a   1.000
_cell.length_b   1.000
_cell.length_c   1.000
_cell.angle_alpha   90.00
_cell.angle_beta   90.00
_cell.angle_gamma   90.00
#
_symmetry.space_group_name_H-M   'P 1'
#
loop_
_entity.id
_entity.type
_entity.pdbx_description
1 polymer ?
#
loop_
_entity_poly.entity_id
_entity_poly.type
_entity_poly.pdbx_seq_one_letter_code
_entity_poly.pdbx_strand_id
1 'polypeptide(L)'
;MYEAMAARQYPALPSEVEYFWGQVRQSWTICCIPDPDDRDPIRYAILASTAEELADAFNWRLGLGLRRDRAKNIYRNTLDDELPPCESEIAPDWTQNGPAIDYHWIRNLPDNLQDSSGRLVLEEGGRNYNFAKRNIITNTGYFRTV
;
A
#
# COMPACT_ATOMS: atom_id res chain seq x y z
N MET A 1 0.08 -3.30 -9.58
CA MET A 1 0.61 -2.45 -8.47
C MET A 1 2.12 -2.55 -8.24
N TYR A 2 2.70 -3.73 -7.95
CA TYR A 2 4.16 -3.85 -7.72
C TYR A 2 4.99 -3.23 -8.84
N GLU A 3 4.71 -3.57 -10.10
CA GLU A 3 5.42 -3.03 -11.25
C GLU A 3 5.35 -1.49 -11.32
N ALA A 4 4.21 -0.89 -10.96
CA ALA A 4 4.07 0.56 -10.92
C ALA A 4 4.94 1.19 -9.81
N MET A 5 5.05 0.54 -8.65
CA MET A 5 5.96 0.96 -7.57
C MET A 5 7.43 0.83 -8.00
N ALA A 6 7.82 -0.34 -8.50
CA ALA A 6 9.19 -0.64 -8.89
C ALA A 6 9.67 0.21 -10.08
N ALA A 7 8.81 0.42 -11.07
CA ALA A 7 9.07 1.28 -12.23
C ALA A 7 8.86 2.77 -11.94
N ARG A 8 8.43 3.14 -10.72
CA ARG A 8 8.12 4.53 -10.32
C ARG A 8 7.06 5.18 -11.23
N GLN A 9 6.14 4.37 -11.76
CA GLN A 9 5.03 4.78 -12.62
C GLN A 9 3.76 5.02 -11.79
N TYR A 10 3.86 5.91 -10.81
CA TYR A 10 2.79 6.18 -9.85
C TYR A 10 1.42 6.56 -10.44
N PRO A 11 1.33 7.25 -11.60
CA PRO A 11 0.03 7.52 -12.23
C PRO A 11 -0.81 6.28 -12.58
N ALA A 12 -0.22 5.08 -12.64
CA ALA A 12 -0.94 3.84 -12.86
C ALA A 12 -1.60 3.28 -11.57
N LEU A 13 -1.10 3.63 -10.38
CA LEU A 13 -1.59 3.10 -9.11
C LEU A 13 -3.07 3.44 -8.83
N PRO A 14 -3.57 4.67 -9.07
CA PRO A 14 -4.97 5.01 -8.87
C PRO A 14 -5.97 4.01 -9.46
N SER A 15 -5.75 3.62 -10.72
CA SER A 15 -6.64 2.72 -11.46
C SER A 15 -6.58 1.30 -10.90
N GLU A 16 -5.38 0.84 -10.52
CA GLU A 16 -5.18 -0.48 -9.91
C GLU A 16 -5.86 -0.57 -8.54
N VAL A 17 -5.72 0.48 -7.72
CA VAL A 17 -6.31 0.55 -6.38
C VAL A 17 -7.82 0.59 -6.48
N GLU A 18 -8.35 1.37 -7.43
CA GLU A 18 -9.78 1.43 -7.66
C GLU A 18 -10.35 0.11 -8.17
N TYR A 19 -9.64 -0.56 -9.07
CA TYR A 19 -10.02 -1.89 -9.52
C TYR A 19 -10.09 -2.88 -8.36
N PHE A 20 -9.09 -2.87 -7.46
CA PHE A 20 -9.04 -3.74 -6.30
C PHE A 20 -10.17 -3.43 -5.29
N TRP A 21 -10.42 -2.14 -5.03
CA TRP A 21 -11.47 -1.69 -4.11
C TRP A 21 -12.85 -2.20 -4.53
N GLY A 22 -13.17 -2.11 -5.83
CA GLY A 22 -14.45 -2.55 -6.38
C GLY A 22 -14.68 -4.07 -6.35
N GLN A 23 -13.68 -4.88 -6.01
CA GLN A 23 -13.85 -6.33 -5.88
C GLN A 23 -14.51 -6.68 -4.55
N VAL A 24 -15.82 -6.93 -4.58
CA VAL A 24 -16.64 -7.15 -3.36
C VAL A 24 -16.58 -8.58 -2.80
N ARG A 25 -15.89 -9.51 -3.47
CA ARG A 25 -15.82 -10.91 -3.03
C ARG A 25 -14.87 -11.05 -1.84
N GLN A 26 -15.18 -11.93 -0.89
CA GLN A 26 -14.33 -12.18 0.29
C GLN A 26 -12.89 -12.63 -0.05
N SER A 27 -12.66 -13.22 -1.22
CA SER A 27 -11.31 -13.56 -1.66
C SER A 27 -10.44 -12.34 -1.98
N TRP A 28 -11.03 -11.14 -2.02
CA TRP A 28 -10.37 -9.86 -2.28
C TRP A 28 -10.30 -8.96 -1.04
N THR A 29 -10.71 -9.46 0.12
CA THR A 29 -10.41 -8.81 1.41
C THR A 29 -8.89 -8.74 1.58
N ILE A 30 -8.38 -7.65 2.14
CA ILE A 30 -6.92 -7.41 2.13
C ILE A 30 -6.18 -8.51 2.89
N CYS A 31 -6.70 -8.96 4.03
CA CYS A 31 -6.10 -10.06 4.82
C CYS A 31 -6.06 -11.41 4.09
N CYS A 32 -6.83 -11.58 3.02
CA CYS A 32 -6.88 -12.80 2.22
C CYS A 32 -5.88 -12.82 1.06
N ILE A 33 -5.08 -11.76 0.85
CA ILE A 33 -4.02 -11.76 -0.15
C ILE A 33 -3.00 -12.85 0.23
N PRO A 34 -2.75 -13.86 -0.63
CA PRO A 34 -1.85 -14.95 -0.31
C PRO A 34 -0.40 -14.47 -0.23
N ASP A 35 0.39 -15.14 0.62
CA ASP A 35 1.84 -14.95 0.68
C ASP A 35 2.47 -15.34 -0.67
N PRO A 36 3.23 -14.45 -1.33
CA PRO A 36 3.90 -14.77 -2.59
C PRO A 36 5.08 -15.74 -2.43
N ASP A 37 5.60 -16.01 -1.23
CA ASP A 37 6.81 -16.79 -0.95
C ASP A 37 7.99 -16.34 -1.85
N ASP A 38 8.17 -15.02 -1.96
CA ASP A 38 9.09 -14.43 -2.91
C ASP A 38 10.54 -14.54 -2.44
N ARG A 39 11.40 -15.12 -3.28
CA ARG A 39 12.82 -15.31 -2.98
C ARG A 39 13.65 -14.03 -3.08
N ASP A 40 13.15 -13.03 -3.79
CA ASP A 40 13.82 -11.73 -3.86
C ASP A 40 13.38 -10.88 -2.66
N PRO A 41 14.28 -10.60 -1.71
CA PRO A 41 13.91 -9.90 -0.48
C PRO A 41 13.51 -8.43 -0.73
N ILE A 42 14.01 -7.79 -1.79
CA ILE A 42 13.62 -6.43 -2.16
C ILE A 42 12.18 -6.44 -2.67
N ARG A 43 11.86 -7.35 -3.60
CA ARG A 43 10.51 -7.50 -4.14
C ARG A 43 9.52 -7.87 -3.04
N TYR A 44 9.87 -8.81 -2.16
CA TYR A 44 9.04 -9.18 -1.02
C TYR A 44 8.77 -7.98 -0.10
N ALA A 45 9.78 -7.16 0.21
CA ALA A 45 9.61 -5.96 1.03
C ALA A 45 8.66 -4.92 0.39
N ILE A 46 8.73 -4.72 -0.93
CA ILE A 46 7.82 -3.82 -1.66
C ILE A 46 6.39 -4.37 -1.65
N LEU A 47 6.22 -5.68 -1.89
CA LEU A 47 4.91 -6.34 -1.87
C LEU A 47 4.26 -6.25 -0.49
N ALA A 48 5.01 -6.57 0.57
CA ALA A 48 4.55 -6.50 1.94
C ALA A 48 4.11 -5.07 2.32
N SER A 49 4.92 -4.07 1.98
CA SER A 49 4.61 -2.66 2.26
C SER A 49 3.40 -2.16 1.46
N THR A 50 3.25 -2.64 0.22
CA THR A 50 2.10 -2.34 -0.65
C THR A 50 0.81 -2.91 -0.09
N ALA A 51 0.82 -4.17 0.37
CA ALA A 51 -0.35 -4.82 0.95
C ALA A 51 -0.81 -4.14 2.25
N GLU A 52 0.13 -3.72 3.10
CA GLU A 52 -0.15 -2.93 4.30
C GLU A 52 -0.73 -1.55 3.95
N GLU A 53 -0.13 -0.86 2.98
CA GLU A 53 -0.63 0.46 2.57
C GLU A 53 -2.03 0.38 1.94
N LEU A 54 -2.36 -0.71 1.23
CA LEU A 54 -3.70 -0.93 0.73
C LEU A 54 -4.72 -1.04 1.86
N ALA A 55 -4.40 -1.74 2.95
CA ALA A 55 -5.27 -1.81 4.13
C ALA A 55 -5.52 -0.40 4.70
N ASP A 56 -4.46 0.39 4.88
CA ASP A 56 -4.56 1.76 5.39
C ASP A 56 -5.35 2.68 4.45
N ALA A 57 -5.13 2.59 3.14
CA ALA A 57 -5.86 3.36 2.15
C ALA A 57 -7.35 2.99 2.10
N PHE A 58 -7.67 1.70 2.26
CA PHE A 58 -9.05 1.23 2.30
C PHE A 58 -9.74 1.66 3.59
N ASN A 59 -9.08 1.56 4.73
CA ASN A 59 -9.59 2.06 5.99
C ASN A 59 -9.81 3.57 5.97
N TRP A 60 -8.92 4.33 5.32
CA TRP A 60 -9.13 5.75 5.07
C TRP A 60 -10.41 6.00 4.27
N ARG A 61 -10.67 5.24 3.18
CA ARG A 61 -11.92 5.34 2.41
C ARG A 61 -13.16 4.98 3.25
N LEU A 62 -13.07 3.93 4.07
CA LEU A 62 -14.15 3.55 4.97
C LEU A 62 -14.51 4.68 5.95
N GLY A 63 -13.50 5.39 6.46
CA GLY A 63 -13.64 6.58 7.31
C GLY A 63 -14.22 7.81 6.58
N LEU A 64 -14.23 7.82 5.25
CA LEU A 64 -14.96 8.81 4.45
C LEU A 64 -16.43 8.43 4.20
N GLY A 65 -16.86 7.23 4.62
CA GLY A 65 -18.19 6.70 4.34
C GLY A 65 -18.29 5.91 3.03
N LEU A 66 -17.18 5.74 2.31
CA LEU A 66 -17.15 4.92 1.10
C LEU A 66 -17.26 3.43 1.46
N ARG A 67 -17.82 2.64 0.55
CA ARG A 67 -17.88 1.19 0.65
C ARG A 67 -17.37 0.55 -0.64
N ARG A 68 -16.83 -0.66 -0.54
CA ARG A 68 -16.35 -1.45 -1.69
C ARG A 68 -17.46 -1.66 -2.72
N ASP A 69 -18.64 -2.00 -2.21
CA ASP A 69 -19.88 -1.91 -2.96
C ASP A 69 -20.34 -0.44 -3.01
N ARG A 70 -20.03 0.23 -4.12
CA ARG A 70 -20.32 1.66 -4.31
C ARG A 70 -21.80 2.02 -4.13
N ALA A 71 -22.72 1.08 -4.36
CA ALA A 71 -24.15 1.29 -4.14
C ALA A 71 -24.49 1.48 -2.64
N LYS A 72 -23.57 1.12 -1.74
CA LYS A 72 -23.71 1.22 -0.29
C LYS A 72 -22.89 2.38 0.32
N ASN A 73 -22.37 3.29 -0.52
CA ASN A 73 -21.71 4.49 -0.02
C ASN A 73 -22.65 5.28 0.90
N ILE A 74 -22.09 5.81 1.98
CA ILE A 74 -22.80 6.56 2.99
C ILE A 74 -22.48 8.03 2.78
N TYR A 75 -23.50 8.80 2.42
CA TYR A 75 -23.39 10.24 2.24
C TYR A 75 -23.86 10.94 3.51
N ARG A 76 -23.02 11.83 4.02
CA ARG A 76 -23.28 12.63 5.22
C ARG A 76 -23.70 14.04 4.79
N ASN A 77 -24.56 14.67 5.58
CA ASN A 77 -24.93 16.08 5.35
C ASN A 77 -23.90 17.01 5.98
N THR A 78 -23.25 16.57 7.08
CA THR A 78 -22.20 17.31 7.77
C THR A 78 -21.00 16.42 8.07
N LEU A 79 -19.83 17.03 8.34
CA LEU A 79 -18.62 16.28 8.71
C LEU A 79 -18.72 15.62 10.10
N ASP A 80 -19.61 16.13 10.94
CA ASP A 80 -19.82 15.67 12.33
C ASP A 80 -20.79 14.48 12.40
N ASP A 81 -21.48 14.13 11.31
CA ASP A 81 -22.36 12.96 11.29
C ASP A 81 -21.52 11.68 11.51
N GLU A 82 -21.88 10.90 12.54
CA GLU A 82 -21.23 9.63 12.85
C GLU A 82 -21.48 8.60 11.75
N LEU A 83 -20.41 7.95 11.29
CA LEU A 83 -20.52 6.83 10.36
C LEU A 83 -20.90 5.56 11.12
N PRO A 84 -21.80 4.72 10.56
CA PRO A 84 -22.07 3.42 11.17
C PRO A 84 -20.78 2.58 11.18
N PRO A 85 -20.60 1.72 12.20
CA PRO A 85 -19.46 0.84 12.29
C PRO A 85 -19.25 0.05 10.99
N CYS A 86 -18.00 -0.08 10.58
CA CYS A 86 -17.58 -0.91 9.47
C CYS A 86 -16.39 -1.74 9.91
N GLU A 87 -16.34 -2.99 9.48
CA GLU A 87 -15.15 -3.81 9.68
C GLU A 87 -13.98 -3.16 8.95
N SER A 88 -12.88 -2.96 9.68
CA SER A 88 -11.63 -2.46 9.11
C SER A 88 -10.96 -3.55 8.28
N GLU A 89 -10.34 -3.14 7.18
CA GLU A 89 -9.43 -3.98 6.43
C GLU A 89 -8.14 -4.18 7.25
N ILE A 90 -7.64 -5.41 7.25
CA ILE A 90 -6.44 -5.80 7.99
C ILE A 90 -5.40 -6.25 6.96
N ALA A 91 -4.14 -5.85 7.14
CA ALA A 91 -3.04 -6.33 6.32
C ALA A 91 -2.87 -7.86 6.46
N PRO A 92 -2.41 -8.58 5.42
CA PRO A 92 -2.10 -10.00 5.55
C PRO A 92 -1.04 -10.27 6.62
N ASP A 93 -1.16 -11.37 7.35
CA ASP A 93 -0.18 -11.73 8.39
C ASP A 93 1.25 -11.89 7.84
N TRP A 94 1.39 -12.37 6.59
CA TRP A 94 2.70 -12.59 5.96
C TRP A 94 3.49 -11.30 5.76
N THR A 95 2.85 -10.13 5.75
CA THR A 95 3.57 -8.87 5.56
C THR A 95 4.52 -8.60 6.71
N GLN A 96 4.23 -9.11 7.92
CA GLN A 96 5.10 -8.97 9.09
C GLN A 96 6.46 -9.66 8.92
N ASN A 97 6.55 -10.63 8.01
CA ASN A 97 7.79 -11.37 7.74
C ASN A 97 8.75 -10.60 6.82
N GLY A 98 8.31 -9.51 6.19
CA GLY A 98 9.13 -8.78 5.21
C GLY A 98 10.28 -8.03 5.88
N PRO A 99 11.55 -8.41 5.63
CA PRO A 99 12.68 -7.79 6.28
C PRO A 99 12.86 -6.34 5.82
N ALA A 100 13.54 -5.54 6.65
CA ALA A 100 14.08 -4.28 6.16
C ALA A 100 15.17 -4.56 5.12
N ILE A 101 15.18 -3.75 4.04
CA ILE A 101 16.15 -3.90 2.97
C ILE A 101 17.55 -3.62 3.52
N ASP A 102 18.45 -4.58 3.36
CA ASP A 102 19.86 -4.43 3.67
C ASP A 102 20.57 -3.67 2.53
N TYR A 103 21.44 -2.74 2.88
CA TYR A 103 22.26 -1.98 1.93
C TYR A 103 23.01 -2.89 0.94
N HIS A 104 23.51 -4.05 1.38
CA HIS A 104 24.26 -4.98 0.54
C HIS A 104 23.41 -5.54 -0.61
N TRP A 105 22.09 -5.57 -0.47
CA TRP A 105 21.17 -6.02 -1.52
C TRP A 105 21.00 -4.97 -2.62
N ILE A 106 21.14 -3.68 -2.28
CA ILE A 106 20.89 -2.56 -3.20
C ILE A 106 22.14 -1.82 -3.64
N ARG A 107 23.33 -2.13 -3.11
CA ARG A 107 24.60 -1.44 -3.42
C ARG A 107 24.95 -1.33 -4.91
N ASN A 108 24.44 -2.25 -5.73
CA ASN A 108 24.70 -2.30 -7.18
C ASN A 108 23.60 -1.60 -8.01
N LEU A 109 22.56 -1.06 -7.36
CA LEU A 109 21.54 -0.27 -8.03
C LEU A 109 22.11 1.10 -8.42
N PRO A 110 21.57 1.74 -9.47
CA PRO A 110 21.89 3.12 -9.79
C PRO A 110 21.80 4.08 -8.59
N ASP A 111 22.69 5.07 -8.53
CA ASP A 111 22.77 6.03 -7.41
C ASP A 111 21.45 6.77 -7.15
N ASN A 112 20.63 6.99 -8.20
CA ASN A 112 19.33 7.64 -8.08
C ASN A 112 18.22 6.76 -7.45
N LEU A 113 18.55 5.53 -7.06
CA LEU A 113 17.68 4.61 -6.32
C LEU A 113 18.16 4.38 -4.88
N GLN A 114 19.21 5.08 -4.46
CA GLN A 114 19.78 4.97 -3.12
C GLN A 114 19.91 6.35 -2.50
N ASP A 115 19.63 6.48 -1.21
CA ASP A 115 20.00 7.69 -0.47
C ASP A 115 21.37 7.53 0.21
N SER A 116 21.87 8.61 0.83
CA SER A 116 23.15 8.60 1.54
C SER A 116 23.19 7.64 2.74
N SER A 117 22.04 7.11 3.17
CA SER A 117 21.92 6.15 4.26
C SER A 117 21.74 4.71 3.76
N GLY A 118 21.85 4.47 2.45
CA GLY A 118 21.72 3.14 1.85
C GLY A 118 20.29 2.60 1.87
N ARG A 119 19.28 3.47 1.82
CA ARG A 119 17.85 3.11 1.72
C ARG A 119 17.39 3.12 0.27
N LEU A 120 16.42 2.28 -0.06
CA LEU A 120 15.84 2.24 -1.39
C LEU A 120 14.95 3.46 -1.63
N VAL A 121 15.28 4.29 -2.63
CA VAL A 121 14.50 5.48 -3.01
C VAL A 121 13.61 5.13 -4.20
N LEU A 122 12.30 5.01 -3.97
CA LEU A 122 11.31 4.97 -5.04
C LEU A 122 10.81 6.39 -5.36
N GLU A 123 10.62 7.22 -4.33
CA GLU A 123 10.21 8.62 -4.47
C GLU A 123 10.92 9.49 -3.43
N GLU A 124 11.63 10.53 -3.88
CA GLU A 124 12.40 11.40 -2.99
C GLU A 124 11.52 12.12 -1.97
N GLY A 125 12.03 12.26 -0.74
CA GLY A 125 11.31 12.91 0.35
C GLY A 125 10.15 12.11 0.92
N GLY A 126 9.92 10.89 0.44
CA GLY A 126 8.87 9.98 0.91
C GLY A 126 8.98 9.63 2.39
N ARG A 127 7.84 9.57 3.10
CA ARG A 127 7.78 9.31 4.55
C ARG A 127 6.69 8.30 4.93
N ASN A 128 6.23 7.47 4.01
CA ASN A 128 5.21 6.49 4.34
C ASN A 128 5.73 5.48 5.39
N TYR A 129 4.93 5.23 6.43
CA TYR A 129 5.30 4.37 7.55
C TYR A 129 5.51 2.89 7.15
N ASN A 130 4.60 2.32 6.36
CA ASN A 130 4.64 0.91 5.95
C ASN A 130 5.86 0.58 5.09
N PHE A 131 6.31 1.54 4.28
CA PHE A 131 7.53 1.43 3.49
C PHE A 131 8.79 1.79 4.30
N ALA A 132 8.73 2.83 5.15
CA ALA A 132 9.88 3.30 5.92
C ALA A 132 10.42 2.24 6.89
N LYS A 133 9.54 1.45 7.52
CA LYS A 133 9.97 0.34 8.40
C LYS A 133 10.78 -0.74 7.68
N ARG A 134 10.78 -0.75 6.33
CA ARG A 134 11.59 -1.65 5.50
C ARG A 134 12.73 -0.95 4.75
N ASN A 135 13.14 0.25 5.18
CA ASN A 135 14.15 1.07 4.51
C ASN A 135 13.79 1.49 3.08
N ILE A 136 12.50 1.70 2.80
CA ILE A 136 12.01 2.18 1.50
C ILE A 136 11.48 3.61 1.65
N ILE A 137 11.96 4.52 0.80
CA ILE A 137 11.55 5.92 0.74
C ILE A 137 10.55 6.07 -0.41
N THR A 138 9.29 6.32 -0.08
CA THR A 138 8.22 6.56 -1.05
C THR A 138 7.05 7.36 -0.44
N ASN A 139 6.24 7.99 -1.27
CA ASN A 139 4.93 8.49 -0.88
C ASN A 139 3.82 7.55 -1.39
N THR A 140 2.66 7.63 -0.76
CA THR A 140 1.53 6.76 -1.07
C THR A 140 0.25 7.55 -1.34
N GLY A 141 0.39 8.82 -1.75
CA GLY A 141 -0.74 9.66 -2.15
C GLY A 141 -1.58 9.03 -3.25
N TYR A 142 -0.93 8.34 -4.19
CA TYR A 142 -1.58 7.63 -5.29
C TYR A 142 -2.40 6.40 -4.88
N PHE A 143 -2.29 5.92 -3.63
CA PHE A 143 -3.17 4.90 -3.06
C PHE A 143 -4.48 5.47 -2.54
N ARG A 144 -4.53 6.78 -2.24
CA ARG A 144 -5.68 7.45 -1.66
C ARG A 144 -6.47 8.17 -2.75
N THR A 145 -7.31 7.42 -3.44
CA THR A 145 -8.19 7.94 -4.50
C THR A 145 -9.65 7.92 -4.04
N VAL A 146 -10.45 8.88 -4.53
CA VAL A 146 -11.88 9.08 -4.23
C VAL A 146 -12.66 9.30 -5.52
#